data_AF-A0A382TAK8-F1
#
_entry.id   AF-A0A382TAK8-F1
#
_cell.length_a   1.000
_cell.length_b   1.000
_cell.length_c   1.000
_cell.angle_alpha   90.00
_cell.angle_beta   90.00
_cell.angle_gamma   90.00
#
_symmetry.space_group_name_H-M   'P 1'
#
loop_
_entity.id
_entity.type
_entity.pdbx_description
1 polymer ?
#
loop_
_entity_poly.entity_id
_entity_poly.type
_entity_poly.pdbx_seq_one_letter_code
_entity_poly.pdbx_strand_id
1 'polypeptide(L)'
;MQIFDTLDISATGLSAQRRKLTAIASNVANVDTTRTDEGGPYKRRRVVMLEAPKLTKFSTMLEEQRSRMKQTTGRHMMEGEPRPGEIFTGAGVLSQEVREEP
;
A
#
# COMPACT_ATOMS: atom_id res chain seq x y z
N MET A 1 25.04 6.51 3.01
CA MET A 1 23.63 6.27 3.38
C MET A 1 23.33 4.79 3.13
N GLN A 2 23.28 3.99 4.19
CA GLN A 2 22.91 2.55 4.14
C GLN A 2 22.08 2.19 5.38
N ILE A 3 22.38 2.81 6.53
CA ILE A 3 21.66 2.60 7.79
C ILE A 3 20.18 3.00 7.69
N PHE A 4 19.87 4.16 7.08
CA PHE A 4 18.48 4.60 6.90
C PHE A 4 17.70 3.65 5.98
N ASP A 5 18.30 3.18 4.89
CA ASP A 5 17.65 2.21 3.99
C ASP A 5 17.35 0.88 4.72
N THR A 6 18.25 0.41 5.59
CA THR A 6 17.99 -0.81 6.39
C THR A 6 16.90 -0.61 7.45
N LEU A 7 16.80 0.59 8.02
CA LEU A 7 15.73 0.94 8.97
C LEU A 7 14.38 1.03 8.26
N ASP A 8 14.34 1.61 7.06
CA ASP A 8 13.13 1.71 6.25
C ASP A 8 12.60 0.32 5.85
N ILE A 9 13.48 -0.60 5.43
CA ILE A 9 13.10 -2.00 5.14
C ILE A 9 12.56 -2.70 6.39
N SER A 10 13.21 -2.50 7.54
CA SER A 10 12.76 -3.09 8.81
C SER A 10 11.39 -2.53 9.23
N ALA A 11 11.16 -1.23 9.04
CA ALA A 11 9.90 -0.56 9.35
C ALA A 11 8.76 -1.04 8.44
N THR A 12 9.00 -1.19 7.13
CA THR A 12 7.99 -1.72 6.19
C THR A 12 7.69 -3.19 6.47
N GLY A 13 8.72 -4.00 6.76
CA GLY A 13 8.56 -5.39 7.18
C GLY A 13 7.74 -5.56 8.47
N LEU A 14 8.03 -4.76 9.51
CA LEU A 14 7.28 -4.76 10.77
C LEU A 14 5.80 -4.38 10.53
N SER A 15 5.56 -3.35 9.71
CA SER A 15 4.21 -2.92 9.36
C SER A 15 3.42 -4.01 8.63
N ALA A 16 4.06 -4.73 7.71
CA ALA A 16 3.46 -5.86 7.02
C ALA A 16 3.11 -7.01 8.00
N GLN A 17 4.00 -7.33 8.94
CA GLN A 17 3.73 -8.34 9.97
C GLN A 17 2.59 -7.92 10.91
N ARG A 18 2.52 -6.63 11.29
CA ARG A 18 1.40 -6.10 12.09
C ARG A 18 0.07 -6.32 11.37
N ARG A 19 -0.01 -6.01 10.07
CA ARG A 19 -1.24 -6.25 9.27
C ARG A 19 -1.61 -7.74 9.25
N LYS A 20 -0.63 -8.63 9.09
CA LYS A 20 -0.85 -10.08 9.16
C LYS A 20 -1.43 -10.51 10.51
N LEU A 21 -0.92 -9.98 11.61
CA LEU A 21 -1.46 -10.24 12.96
C LEU A 21 -2.89 -9.73 13.10
N THR A 22 -3.21 -8.53 12.59
CA THR A 22 -4.58 -8.00 12.59
C THR A 22 -5.54 -8.89 11.82
N ALA A 23 -5.16 -9.36 10.63
CA ALA A 23 -6.00 -10.28 9.85
C ALA A 23 -6.23 -11.62 10.57
N ILE A 24 -5.18 -12.18 11.20
CA ILE A 24 -5.31 -13.41 12.01
C ILE A 24 -6.25 -13.18 13.18
N ALA A 25 -6.10 -12.08 13.91
CA ALA A 25 -6.97 -11.74 15.03
C ALA A 25 -8.44 -11.61 14.59
N SER A 26 -8.70 -10.96 13.46
CA SER A 26 -10.05 -10.88 12.89
C SER A 26 -10.60 -12.26 12.51
N ASN A 27 -9.78 -13.16 11.95
CA ASN A 27 -10.23 -14.51 11.61
C ASN A 27 -10.60 -15.31 12.85
N VAL A 28 -9.81 -15.21 13.93
CA VAL A 28 -10.09 -15.89 15.19
C VAL A 28 -11.35 -15.32 15.84
N ALA A 29 -11.52 -14.00 15.83
CA ALA A 29 -12.68 -13.34 16.43
C ALA A 29 -14.01 -13.68 15.73
N ASN A 30 -13.98 -14.04 14.43
CA ASN A 30 -15.18 -14.29 13.63
C ASN A 30 -15.30 -15.74 13.14
N VAL A 31 -14.56 -16.68 13.72
CA VAL A 31 -14.51 -18.08 13.24
C VAL A 31 -15.87 -18.78 13.27
N ASP A 32 -16.70 -18.45 14.27
CA ASP A 32 -18.04 -19.04 14.45
C ASP A 32 -19.16 -18.16 13.86
N THR A 33 -18.82 -17.06 13.18
CA THR A 33 -19.81 -16.12 12.65
C THR A 33 -20.46 -16.68 11.39
N THR A 34 -21.72 -17.13 11.50
CA THR A 34 -22.50 -17.68 10.38
C THR A 34 -23.36 -16.64 9.65
N ARG A 35 -23.46 -15.42 10.20
CA ARG A 35 -24.21 -14.31 9.62
C ARG A 35 -23.36 -13.04 9.63
N THR A 36 -23.00 -12.57 8.44
CA THR A 36 -22.34 -11.28 8.22
C THR A 36 -23.33 -10.27 7.62
N ASP A 37 -22.99 -8.98 7.67
CA ASP A 37 -23.79 -7.90 7.06
C ASP A 37 -23.94 -8.06 5.54
N GLU A 38 -22.94 -8.68 4.89
CA GLU A 38 -22.93 -9.03 3.46
C GLU A 38 -23.75 -10.30 3.16
N GLY A 39 -24.17 -11.04 4.19
CA GLY A 39 -24.89 -12.31 4.09
C GLY A 39 -23.97 -13.53 4.04
N GLY A 40 -24.37 -14.57 4.78
CA GLY A 40 -23.64 -15.85 4.86
C GLY A 40 -22.49 -15.88 5.88
N PRO A 41 -21.80 -17.04 6.00
CA PRO A 41 -20.72 -17.25 6.97
C PRO A 41 -19.50 -16.36 6.72
N TYR A 42 -18.74 -16.09 7.78
CA TYR A 42 -17.50 -15.33 7.71
C TYR A 42 -16.47 -16.01 6.80
N LYS A 43 -15.84 -15.20 5.94
CA LYS A 43 -14.78 -15.64 5.03
C LYS A 43 -13.42 -15.22 5.55
N ARG A 44 -12.49 -16.17 5.56
CA ARG A 44 -11.14 -15.96 6.07
C ARG A 44 -10.40 -14.89 5.25
N ARG A 45 -9.71 -14.00 5.96
CA ARG A 45 -8.83 -12.99 5.40
C ARG A 45 -7.39 -13.47 5.38
N ARG A 46 -6.66 -13.18 4.31
CA ARG A 46 -5.23 -13.50 4.19
C ARG A 46 -4.47 -12.26 3.72
N VAL A 47 -3.28 -12.07 4.29
CA VAL A 47 -2.35 -11.03 3.84
C VAL A 47 -1.32 -11.66 2.92
N VAL A 48 -1.27 -11.19 1.67
CA VAL A 48 -0.24 -11.56 0.69
C VAL A 48 0.84 -10.49 0.72
N MET A 49 2.08 -10.90 0.92
CA MET A 49 3.24 -10.01 0.87
C MET A 49 3.92 -10.12 -0.48
N LEU A 50 4.18 -8.98 -1.11
CA LEU A 50 4.85 -8.82 -2.40
C LEU A 50 6.04 -7.89 -2.20
N GLU A 51 7.02 -7.99 -3.09
CA GLU A 51 8.09 -7.00 -3.12
C GLU A 51 7.52 -5.63 -3.50
N ALA A 52 7.94 -4.59 -2.78
CA ALA A 52 7.61 -3.24 -3.22
C ALA A 52 8.32 -3.02 -4.58
N PRO A 53 7.60 -2.61 -5.65
CA PRO A 53 8.25 -2.27 -6.90
C PRO A 53 9.31 -1.19 -6.61
N LYS A 54 10.45 -1.23 -7.30
CA LYS A 54 11.47 -0.17 -7.23
C LYS A 54 10.86 1.13 -7.76
N LEU A 55 10.10 1.81 -6.93
CA LEU A 55 9.56 3.13 -7.22
C LEU A 55 10.73 4.10 -7.26
N THR A 56 10.75 4.93 -8.30
CA THR A 56 11.65 6.08 -8.38
C THR A 56 11.54 6.86 -7.09
N LYS A 57 12.68 7.14 -6.45
CA LYS A 57 12.73 7.88 -5.18
C LYS A 57 11.87 9.14 -5.31
N PHE A 58 11.15 9.52 -4.25
CA PHE A 58 10.32 10.73 -4.25
C PHE A 58 11.11 11.96 -4.73
N SER A 59 12.41 12.05 -4.38
CA SER A 59 13.30 13.09 -4.87
C SER A 59 13.45 13.10 -6.39
N THR A 60 13.56 11.93 -7.03
CA THR A 60 13.62 11.78 -8.48
C THR A 60 12.31 12.21 -9.14
N MET A 61 11.16 11.80 -8.58
CA MET A 61 9.85 12.28 -9.06
C MET A 61 9.70 13.80 -8.90
N LEU A 62 10.12 14.35 -7.76
CA LEU A 62 10.05 15.78 -7.48
C LEU A 62 10.95 16.60 -8.40
N GLU A 63 12.15 16.10 -8.70
CA GLU A 63 13.09 16.74 -9.61
C GLU A 63 12.60 16.69 -11.06
N GLU A 64 11.99 15.58 -11.47
CA GLU A 64 11.31 15.47 -12.75
C GLU A 64 10.15 16.48 -12.87
N GLN A 65 9.29 16.59 -11.85
CA GLN A 65 8.21 17.59 -11.85
C GLN A 65 8.74 19.03 -11.83
N ARG A 66 9.79 19.31 -11.04
CA ARG A 66 10.46 20.63 -11.03
C ARG A 66 11.04 20.99 -12.40
N SER A 67 11.57 20.01 -13.13
CA SER A 67 12.07 20.20 -14.49
C SER A 67 10.94 20.54 -15.47
N ARG A 68 9.77 19.89 -15.32
CA ARG A 68 8.56 20.15 -16.13
C ARG A 68 7.95 21.54 -15.87
N MET A 69 8.17 22.14 -14.70
CA MET A 69 7.71 23.52 -14.40
C MET A 69 8.45 24.63 -15.17
N LYS A 70 9.43 24.31 -16.03
CA LYS A 70 10.13 25.31 -16.85
C LYS A 70 9.36 25.76 -18.10
N GLN A 71 8.20 25.19 -18.42
CA GLN A 71 7.38 25.66 -19.54
C GLN A 71 6.19 26.47 -19.06
N THR A 72 6.38 27.78 -18.99
CA THR A 72 5.32 28.78 -18.87
C THR A 72 4.56 28.88 -20.19
N THR A 73 3.41 28.21 -20.32
CA THR A 73 2.36 28.66 -21.23
C THR A 73 1.03 28.61 -20.49
N GLY A 74 0.31 29.75 -20.49
CA GLY A 74 -0.86 30.03 -19.67
C GLY A 74 -2.14 29.25 -20.02
N ARG A 75 -2.02 28.02 -20.53
CA ARG A 75 -3.15 27.15 -20.89
C ARG A 75 -2.93 25.68 -20.50
N HIS A 76 -2.09 25.40 -19.49
CA HIS A 76 -1.66 24.03 -19.15
C HIS A 76 -2.43 23.34 -18.00
N MET A 77 -3.44 23.98 -17.40
CA MET A 77 -4.33 23.30 -16.46
C MET A 77 -5.46 22.63 -17.24
N MET A 78 -5.18 21.46 -17.80
CA MET A 78 -6.24 20.50 -18.11
C MET A 78 -6.54 19.72 -16.83
N GLU A 79 -7.80 19.84 -16.43
CA GLU A 79 -8.42 19.14 -15.33
C GLU A 79 -8.41 17.62 -15.56
N GLY A 80 -7.88 16.87 -14.58
CA GLY A 80 -8.29 15.49 -14.31
C GLY A 80 -7.31 14.37 -14.70
N GLU A 81 -6.76 13.71 -13.69
CA GLU A 81 -6.96 12.26 -13.49
C GLU A 81 -6.82 11.94 -11.98
N PRO A 82 -7.72 11.13 -11.38
CA PRO A 82 -7.70 10.87 -9.95
C PRO A 82 -6.62 9.84 -9.57
N ARG A 83 -5.82 10.22 -8.56
CA ARG A 83 -5.12 9.39 -7.56
C ARG A 83 -4.46 8.09 -8.06
N PRO A 84 -3.11 8.04 -8.08
CA PRO A 84 -2.43 6.83 -7.66
C PRO A 84 -2.75 6.63 -6.17
N GLY A 85 -3.57 5.62 -5.88
CA GLY A 85 -3.91 5.21 -4.52
C GLY A 85 -2.63 5.09 -3.69
N GLU A 86 -2.70 5.64 -2.48
CA GLU A 86 -1.66 5.58 -1.44
C GLU A 86 -0.24 5.62 -2.00
N ILE A 87 0.34 6.83 -2.04
CA ILE A 87 1.78 7.00 -2.26
C ILE A 87 2.50 6.26 -1.13
N PHE A 88 2.77 4.98 -1.36
CA PHE A 88 3.50 4.11 -0.47
C PHE A 88 4.97 4.42 -0.66
N THR A 89 5.44 5.42 0.07
CA THR A 89 6.87 5.58 0.36
C THR A 89 7.27 4.46 1.30
N GLY A 90 7.64 3.32 0.74
CA GLY A 90 8.14 2.18 1.52
C GLY A 90 8.98 1.26 0.65
N ALA A 91 10.29 1.39 0.73
CA ALA A 91 11.19 0.37 0.22
C ALA A 91 11.01 -0.90 1.07
N GLY A 92 10.72 -2.04 0.44
CA GLY A 92 10.74 -3.35 1.09
C GLY A 92 9.56 -4.25 0.76
N VAL A 93 8.41 -4.04 1.41
CA VAL A 93 7.32 -5.03 1.41
C VAL A 93 5.95 -4.38 1.18
N LEU A 94 5.24 -4.83 0.16
CA LEU A 94 3.85 -4.50 -0.12
C LEU A 94 2.96 -5.61 0.46
N SER A 95 1.91 -5.25 1.21
CA SER A 95 0.97 -6.23 1.77
C SER A 95 -0.43 -5.94 1.24
N GLN A 96 -1.03 -6.90 0.54
CA GLN A 96 -2.42 -6.81 0.10
C GLN A 96 -3.29 -7.74 0.94
N GLU A 97 -4.40 -7.22 1.45
CA GLU A 97 -5.43 -8.05 2.07
C GLU A 97 -6.28 -8.67 0.97
N VAL A 98 -6.32 -10.00 0.93
CA VAL A 98 -7.17 -10.77 0.02
C VAL A 98 -8.21 -11.50 0.87
N ARG A 99 -9.49 -11.27 0.56
CA ARG A 99 -10.59 -12.11 1.04
C ARG A 99 -10.68 -13.33 0.13
N GLU A 100 -10.86 -14.51 0.68
CA GLU A 100 -11.17 -15.68 -0.15
C GLU A 100 -12.54 -15.46 -0.84
N GLU A 101 -12.51 -15.32 -2.16
CA GLU A 101 -13.69 -15.38 -3.03
C GLU A 101 -14.06 -16.86 -3.28
N PRO A 102 -15.34 -17.19 -3.53
CA PRO A 102 -15.83 -18.57 -3.61
C PRO A 102 -15.20 -19.41 -4.73
#